data_AF-A0A419KI24-F1
#
_entry.id   AF-A0A419KI24-F1
#
_cell.length_a   1.000
_cell.length_b   1.000
_cell.length_c   1.000
_cell.angle_alpha   90.00
_cell.angle_beta   90.00
_cell.angle_gamma   90.00
#
_symmetry.space_group_name_H-M   'P 1'
#
loop_
_entity.id
_entity.type
_entity.pdbx_description
1 polymer ?
#
loop_
_entity_poly.entity_id
_entity_poly.type
_entity_poly.pdbx_seq_one_letter_code
_entity_poly.pdbx_strand_id
1 'polypeptide(L)'
;MKADSIWNNYEEAQKLASPFSRYTTTLDRLIIPQTETDMSRRYLMVMQKWIKNAMEYFDEWPTRPNCGYFFGGVYWYGSETAVPLKVLALTASSPEYNEEITGYSKREIIETAVKALRYLCYTHDTGPDDCVRPKGGWGRPELYGTKWGEKGKGFFKESQCGINISNIVLSALLLRRNLDNETWGMVANICADYLERFGSMSPKSGVYNNTQMEENAWTALGLTASHLFLSRHYKARFWEENAKRWMFCTATVPEDMYSSTLIETKTARQLCKGTFTTLPDLMTENHGFVHPS
;
A
#
# COMPACT_ATOMS: atom_id res chain seq x y z
N MET A 1 37.52 20.20 -8.22
CA MET A 1 37.20 20.13 -9.66
C MET A 1 37.73 18.78 -10.16
N LYS A 2 36.93 17.78 -10.50
CA LYS A 2 35.64 17.79 -11.21
C LYS A 2 34.62 16.88 -10.51
N ALA A 3 33.47 17.44 -10.20
CA ALA A 3 32.23 16.70 -10.05
C ALA A 3 31.59 16.71 -11.43
N ASP A 4 31.62 15.60 -12.16
CA ASP A 4 30.94 15.48 -13.43
C ASP A 4 30.29 14.11 -13.54
N SER A 5 28.97 14.14 -13.79
CA SER A 5 28.19 13.15 -14.52
C SER A 5 27.68 11.89 -13.79
N ILE A 6 26.71 12.07 -12.88
CA ILE A 6 25.66 11.04 -12.60
C ILE A 6 24.30 11.46 -13.23
N TRP A 7 24.21 12.63 -13.87
CA TRP A 7 22.92 13.23 -14.27
C TRP A 7 22.75 13.52 -15.77
N ASN A 8 23.58 12.94 -16.65
CA ASN A 8 23.53 13.20 -18.09
C ASN A 8 22.98 12.03 -18.91
N ASN A 9 21.76 11.59 -18.61
CA ASN A 9 21.00 10.87 -19.63
C ASN A 9 19.48 11.01 -19.45
N TYR A 10 18.99 12.22 -19.73
CA TYR A 10 17.57 12.57 -19.71
C TYR A 10 16.74 11.68 -20.67
N GLU A 11 17.34 11.19 -21.76
CA GLU A 11 16.70 10.30 -22.73
C GLU A 11 16.63 8.82 -22.27
N GLU A 12 17.64 8.29 -21.55
CA GLU A 12 17.52 6.97 -20.91
C GLU A 12 16.56 7.01 -19.72
N ALA A 13 16.55 8.10 -18.95
CA ALA A 13 15.59 8.30 -17.87
C ALA A 13 14.14 8.35 -18.40
N GLN A 14 13.91 8.87 -19.61
CA GLN A 14 12.60 8.80 -20.29
C GLN A 14 12.26 7.40 -20.80
N LYS A 15 13.24 6.58 -21.21
CA LYS A 15 13.03 5.18 -21.62
C LYS A 15 12.73 4.26 -20.42
N LEU A 16 13.25 4.59 -19.24
CA LEU A 16 12.98 3.90 -17.97
C LEU A 16 11.77 4.45 -17.22
N ALA A 17 11.25 5.63 -17.61
CA ALA A 17 10.09 6.21 -16.98
C ALA A 17 8.84 5.36 -17.27
N SER A 18 8.19 4.89 -16.21
CA SER A 18 6.89 4.21 -16.32
C SER A 18 5.94 5.02 -17.22
N PRO A 19 5.18 4.35 -18.11
CA PRO A 19 4.16 5.03 -18.93
C PRO A 19 3.09 5.72 -18.06
N PHE A 20 2.98 5.31 -16.78
CA PHE A 20 2.05 5.87 -15.82
C PHE A 20 2.61 7.06 -15.02
N SER A 21 3.92 7.34 -15.07
CA SER A 21 4.53 8.46 -14.34
C SER A 21 3.89 9.82 -14.66
N ARG A 22 3.42 10.02 -15.90
CA ARG A 22 2.72 11.26 -16.30
C ARG A 22 1.32 11.42 -15.70
N TYR A 23 0.74 10.33 -15.21
CA TYR A 23 -0.61 10.28 -14.64
C TYR A 23 -0.61 10.32 -13.11
N THR A 24 0.57 10.38 -12.47
CA THR A 24 0.64 10.42 -11.01
C THR A 24 0.17 11.76 -10.47
N THR A 25 -0.25 11.78 -9.21
CA THR A 25 -0.61 12.98 -8.46
C THR A 25 0.46 14.08 -8.57
N THR A 26 0.03 15.34 -8.44
CA THR A 26 0.90 16.52 -8.42
C THR A 26 1.44 16.84 -7.02
N LEU A 27 1.14 16.00 -6.02
CA LEU A 27 1.69 16.15 -4.67
C LEU A 27 3.20 15.89 -4.70
N ASP A 28 3.97 16.97 -4.72
CA ASP A 28 5.44 16.99 -4.76
C ASP A 28 6.07 17.20 -3.37
N ARG A 29 5.23 17.52 -2.37
CA ARG A 29 5.64 17.73 -0.98
C ARG A 29 4.60 17.21 0.00
N LEU A 30 5.09 16.88 1.19
CA LEU A 30 4.29 16.63 2.38
C LEU A 30 3.40 17.81 2.73
N ILE A 31 2.12 17.55 2.93
CA ILE A 31 1.17 18.49 3.53
C ILE A 31 0.72 17.87 4.85
N ILE A 32 1.47 18.17 5.91
CA ILE A 32 1.21 17.71 7.28
C ILE A 32 1.20 18.92 8.23
N PRO A 33 0.50 18.83 9.38
CA PRO A 33 0.59 19.83 10.42
C PRO A 33 2.04 20.08 10.87
N GLN A 34 2.35 21.33 11.25
CA GLN A 34 3.69 21.68 11.76
C GLN A 34 3.93 21.22 13.20
N THR A 35 2.87 20.80 13.88
CA THR A 35 2.90 20.29 15.26
C THR A 35 1.98 19.09 15.35
N GLU A 36 2.35 18.14 16.19
CA GLU A 36 1.52 16.97 16.44
C GLU A 36 0.30 17.35 17.30
N THR A 37 -0.77 16.58 17.16
CA THR A 37 -1.88 16.59 18.11
C THR A 37 -1.56 15.67 19.30
N ASP A 38 -2.30 15.78 20.41
CA ASP A 38 -2.10 14.86 21.53
C ASP A 38 -2.29 13.39 21.14
N MET A 39 -3.22 13.12 20.22
CA MET A 39 -3.44 11.76 19.72
C MET A 39 -2.27 11.30 18.85
N SER A 40 -1.84 12.12 17.88
CA SER A 40 -0.75 11.72 16.99
C SER A 40 0.60 11.63 17.69
N ARG A 41 0.87 12.43 18.75
CA ARG A 41 2.04 12.25 19.63
C ARG A 41 2.08 10.89 20.31
N ARG A 42 0.93 10.36 20.75
CA ARG A 42 0.87 9.02 21.36
C ARG A 42 1.28 7.95 20.35
N TYR A 43 0.76 8.01 19.13
CA TYR A 43 1.16 7.10 18.06
C TYR A 43 2.63 7.28 17.66
N LEU A 44 3.10 8.53 17.53
CA LEU A 44 4.50 8.83 17.23
C LEU A 44 5.44 8.23 18.27
N MET A 45 5.12 8.37 19.56
CA MET A 45 5.93 7.80 20.64
C MET A 45 6.04 6.28 20.54
N VAL A 46 4.94 5.58 20.20
CA VAL A 46 4.96 4.13 19.99
C VAL A 46 5.83 3.77 18.79
N MET A 47 5.67 4.48 17.67
CA MET A 47 6.45 4.23 16.45
C MET A 47 7.95 4.51 16.65
N GLN A 48 8.31 5.60 17.32
CA GLN A 48 9.71 5.95 17.61
C GLN A 48 10.41 4.90 18.46
N LYS A 49 9.73 4.37 19.50
CA LYS A 49 10.27 3.27 20.32
C LYS A 49 10.43 1.98 19.54
N TRP A 50 9.51 1.71 18.60
CA TRP A 50 9.53 0.50 17.79
C TRP A 50 10.64 0.52 16.71
N ILE A 51 11.01 1.70 16.19
CA ILE A 51 12.06 1.85 15.17
C ILE A 51 13.35 1.13 15.54
N LYS A 52 13.80 1.24 16.80
CA LYS A 52 15.06 0.60 17.22
C LYS A 52 15.04 -0.91 16.95
N ASN A 53 13.94 -1.56 17.33
CA ASN A 53 13.74 -2.98 17.07
C ASN A 53 13.61 -3.27 15.57
N ALA A 54 12.89 -2.44 14.82
CA ALA A 54 12.73 -2.65 13.37
C ALA A 54 14.05 -2.59 12.60
N MET A 55 14.92 -1.65 12.96
CA MET A 55 16.23 -1.45 12.32
C MET A 55 17.18 -2.63 12.52
N GLU A 56 17.05 -3.38 13.62
CA GLU A 56 17.82 -4.62 13.85
C GLU A 56 17.45 -5.75 12.88
N TYR A 57 16.26 -5.68 12.26
CA TYR A 57 15.77 -6.68 11.30
C TYR A 57 15.80 -6.17 9.86
N PHE A 58 16.52 -5.09 9.56
CA PHE A 58 16.69 -4.64 8.18
C PHE A 58 17.95 -5.25 7.57
N ASP A 59 17.79 -5.90 6.42
CA ASP A 59 18.89 -6.43 5.62
C ASP A 59 18.96 -5.76 4.24
N GLU A 60 20.17 -5.45 3.80
CA GLU A 60 20.40 -5.07 2.40
C GLU A 60 20.12 -6.26 1.49
N TRP A 61 19.42 -6.02 0.38
CA TRP A 61 19.14 -7.03 -0.62
C TRP A 61 20.28 -7.04 -1.66
N PRO A 62 21.14 -8.07 -1.70
CA PRO A 62 22.38 -8.02 -2.48
C PRO A 62 22.16 -8.04 -4.00
N THR A 63 20.93 -8.26 -4.47
CA THR A 63 20.60 -8.42 -5.90
C THR A 63 20.45 -7.08 -6.63
N ARG A 64 20.12 -6.00 -5.91
CA ARG A 64 19.96 -4.65 -6.47
C ARG A 64 20.55 -3.61 -5.52
N PRO A 65 21.24 -2.57 -6.04
CA PRO A 65 21.78 -1.51 -5.21
C PRO A 65 20.65 -0.72 -4.55
N ASN A 66 20.93 -0.17 -3.36
CA ASN A 66 19.99 0.67 -2.59
C ASN A 66 18.61 0.00 -2.43
N CYS A 67 18.61 -1.28 -2.11
CA CYS A 67 17.40 -2.06 -1.85
C CYS A 67 17.63 -2.93 -0.63
N GLY A 68 16.60 -3.13 0.17
CA GLY A 68 16.67 -4.01 1.32
C GLY A 68 15.28 -4.35 1.82
N TYR A 69 15.18 -5.31 2.73
CA TYR A 69 13.91 -5.79 3.25
C TYR A 69 13.99 -5.94 4.76
N PHE A 70 12.83 -6.00 5.38
CA PHE A 70 12.73 -6.31 6.80
C PHE A 70 12.47 -7.80 7.01
N PHE A 71 13.01 -8.32 8.12
CA PHE A 71 12.90 -9.70 8.58
C PHE A 71 13.41 -10.70 7.51
N GLY A 72 12.52 -11.39 6.79
CA GLY A 72 12.92 -12.33 5.74
C GLY A 72 12.73 -11.82 4.29
N GLY A 73 12.04 -10.70 4.09
CA GLY A 73 11.56 -10.25 2.76
C GLY A 73 10.62 -11.21 1.98
N VAL A 74 10.27 -12.36 2.54
CA VAL A 74 9.53 -13.47 1.92
C VAL A 74 8.07 -13.61 2.36
N TYR A 75 7.62 -12.93 3.42
CA TYR A 75 6.27 -13.09 3.98
C TYR A 75 5.16 -12.64 3.02
N TRP A 76 3.94 -13.12 3.27
CA TRP A 76 2.77 -12.93 2.42
C TRP A 76 2.56 -11.48 1.99
N TYR A 77 2.28 -11.30 0.69
CA TYR A 77 1.90 -10.03 0.06
C TYR A 77 2.91 -8.88 0.28
N GLY A 78 4.16 -9.19 0.67
CA GLY A 78 5.17 -8.19 1.00
C GLY A 78 4.96 -7.49 2.36
N SER A 79 4.03 -7.98 3.20
CA SER A 79 3.61 -7.30 4.43
C SER A 79 4.75 -7.01 5.40
N GLU A 80 5.68 -7.97 5.57
CA GLU A 80 6.76 -7.82 6.55
C GLU A 80 7.73 -6.69 6.20
N THR A 81 7.78 -6.23 4.95
CA THR A 81 8.56 -5.05 4.55
C THR A 81 7.68 -3.81 4.40
N ALA A 82 6.44 -3.96 3.88
CA ALA A 82 5.53 -2.83 3.66
C ALA A 82 5.05 -2.16 4.96
N VAL A 83 4.83 -2.93 6.02
CA VAL A 83 4.40 -2.40 7.32
C VAL A 83 5.53 -1.61 8.00
N PRO A 84 6.75 -2.15 8.18
CA PRO A 84 7.88 -1.36 8.67
C PRO A 84 8.17 -0.13 7.83
N LEU A 85 8.17 -0.26 6.49
CA LEU A 85 8.33 0.87 5.57
C LEU A 85 7.40 2.03 5.94
N LYS A 86 6.10 1.75 6.14
CA LYS A 86 5.13 2.78 6.52
C LYS A 86 5.46 3.41 7.86
N VAL A 87 5.84 2.62 8.86
CA VAL A 87 6.17 3.14 10.19
C VAL A 87 7.38 4.06 10.12
N LEU A 88 8.44 3.67 9.40
CA LEU A 88 9.62 4.50 9.19
C LEU A 88 9.25 5.81 8.47
N ALA A 89 8.49 5.74 7.38
CA ALA A 89 8.08 6.91 6.61
C ALA A 89 7.20 7.88 7.43
N LEU A 90 6.21 7.36 8.18
CA LEU A 90 5.36 8.16 9.05
C LEU A 90 6.19 8.84 10.15
N THR A 91 7.05 8.09 10.83
CA THR A 91 7.85 8.64 11.93
C THR A 91 8.82 9.70 11.44
N ALA A 92 9.52 9.43 10.33
CA ALA A 92 10.43 10.40 9.73
C ALA A 92 9.68 11.62 9.17
N SER A 93 8.40 11.52 8.81
CA SER A 93 7.63 12.68 8.34
C SER A 93 7.33 13.68 9.45
N SER A 94 7.27 13.26 10.71
CA SER A 94 6.90 14.12 11.83
C SER A 94 7.92 15.27 12.06
N PRO A 95 7.45 16.49 12.36
CA PRO A 95 8.31 17.58 12.84
C PRO A 95 8.80 17.35 14.28
N GLU A 96 8.13 16.50 15.06
CA GLU A 96 8.49 16.17 16.45
C GLU A 96 9.34 14.88 16.54
N TYR A 97 9.95 14.48 15.42
CA TYR A 97 10.87 13.33 15.37
C TYR A 97 12.05 13.50 16.34
N ASN A 98 12.33 12.46 17.14
CA ASN A 98 13.38 12.47 18.15
C ASN A 98 14.43 11.37 17.92
N GLU A 99 15.66 11.79 17.63
CA GLU A 99 16.83 10.90 17.40
C GLU A 99 17.28 10.16 18.66
N GLU A 100 17.13 10.74 19.85
CA GLU A 100 17.50 10.11 21.12
C GLU A 100 16.59 8.91 21.44
N ILE A 101 15.29 9.02 21.10
CA ILE A 101 14.33 7.94 21.34
C ILE A 101 14.54 6.79 20.34
N THR A 102 14.78 7.13 19.08
CA THR A 102 14.91 6.14 18.00
C THR A 102 16.29 5.48 17.97
N GLY A 103 17.34 6.21 18.38
CA GLY A 103 18.73 5.78 18.28
C GLY A 103 19.32 5.91 16.87
N TYR A 104 18.59 6.52 15.93
CA TYR A 104 19.01 6.68 14.53
C TYR A 104 18.76 8.12 14.08
N SER A 105 19.59 8.62 13.18
CA SER A 105 19.31 9.90 12.55
C SER A 105 18.09 9.82 11.64
N LYS A 106 17.40 10.96 11.47
CA LYS A 106 16.27 11.06 10.53
C LYS A 106 16.66 10.63 9.11
N ARG A 107 17.91 10.90 8.71
CA ARG A 107 18.46 10.53 7.40
C ARG A 107 18.58 9.01 7.24
N GLU A 108 19.10 8.30 8.25
CA GLU A 108 19.25 6.84 8.20
C GLU A 108 17.91 6.12 8.07
N ILE A 109 16.88 6.60 8.79
CA ILE A 109 15.53 6.05 8.68
C ILE A 109 14.95 6.28 7.29
N ILE A 110 15.11 7.48 6.74
CA ILE A 110 14.65 7.79 5.37
C ILE A 110 15.36 6.90 4.36
N GLU A 111 16.68 6.77 4.44
CA GLU A 111 17.47 5.93 3.53
C GLU A 111 17.01 4.47 3.58
N THR A 112 16.79 3.94 4.79
CA THR A 112 16.28 2.58 5.00
C THR A 112 14.87 2.40 4.44
N ALA A 113 13.99 3.37 4.65
CA ALA A 113 12.65 3.36 4.10
C ALA A 113 12.66 3.39 2.55
N VAL A 114 13.52 4.19 1.93
CA VAL A 114 13.67 4.20 0.46
C VAL A 114 14.14 2.85 -0.06
N LYS A 115 15.11 2.21 0.61
CA LYS A 115 15.59 0.87 0.25
C LYS A 115 14.48 -0.20 0.37
N ALA A 116 13.69 -0.14 1.44
CA ALA A 116 12.53 -1.03 1.65
C ALA A 116 11.46 -0.85 0.56
N LEU A 117 11.17 0.40 0.18
CA LEU A 117 10.25 0.70 -0.90
C LEU A 117 10.75 0.18 -2.25
N ARG A 118 12.04 0.36 -2.55
CA ARG A 118 12.64 -0.14 -3.79
C ARG A 118 12.60 -1.67 -3.86
N TYR A 119 12.88 -2.36 -2.76
CA TYR A 119 12.72 -3.82 -2.69
C TYR A 119 11.30 -4.28 -3.01
N LEU A 120 10.29 -3.66 -2.40
CA LEU A 120 8.88 -3.98 -2.68
C LEU A 120 8.53 -3.73 -4.15
N CYS A 121 9.03 -2.63 -4.73
CA CYS A 121 8.85 -2.32 -6.14
C CYS A 121 9.45 -3.37 -7.07
N TYR A 122 10.69 -3.78 -6.82
CA TYR A 122 11.39 -4.75 -7.65
C TYR A 122 10.78 -6.16 -7.55
N THR A 123 10.36 -6.56 -6.35
CA THR A 123 9.83 -7.91 -6.08
C THR A 123 8.32 -8.05 -6.31
N HIS A 124 7.63 -6.98 -6.74
CA HIS A 124 6.24 -7.05 -7.21
C HIS A 124 6.16 -7.68 -8.62
N ASP A 125 4.98 -8.16 -9.00
CA ASP A 125 4.69 -8.73 -10.33
C ASP A 125 4.93 -7.76 -11.50
N THR A 126 4.99 -6.46 -11.22
CA THR A 126 5.28 -5.41 -12.21
C THR A 126 6.76 -5.03 -12.26
N GLY A 127 7.57 -5.53 -11.33
CA GLY A 127 9.01 -5.34 -11.34
C GLY A 127 9.70 -6.31 -12.31
N PRO A 128 11.01 -6.13 -12.60
CA PRO A 128 11.78 -6.98 -13.51
C PRO A 128 11.66 -8.47 -13.17
N ASP A 129 11.58 -9.34 -14.17
CA ASP A 129 11.31 -10.78 -13.99
C ASP A 129 12.32 -11.47 -13.05
N ASP A 130 13.58 -11.06 -13.10
CA ASP A 130 14.67 -11.62 -12.29
C ASP A 130 14.67 -11.12 -10.83
N CYS A 131 13.94 -10.05 -10.54
CA CYS A 131 13.80 -9.51 -9.20
C CYS A 131 12.73 -10.26 -8.40
N VAL A 132 13.12 -11.33 -7.71
CA VAL A 132 12.22 -12.13 -6.88
C VAL A 132 12.58 -12.05 -5.39
N ARG A 133 11.65 -12.46 -4.52
CA ARG A 133 11.90 -12.55 -3.08
C ARG A 133 13.09 -13.48 -2.76
N PRO A 134 13.79 -13.30 -1.62
CA PRO A 134 14.87 -14.18 -1.19
C PRO A 134 14.53 -15.67 -1.26
N LYS A 135 15.56 -16.50 -1.44
CA LYS A 135 15.43 -17.97 -1.51
C LYS A 135 15.34 -18.66 -0.14
N GLY A 136 15.25 -17.87 0.93
CA GLY A 136 15.15 -18.32 2.32
C GLY A 136 14.78 -17.14 3.21
N GLY A 137 14.30 -17.42 4.42
CA GLY A 137 13.90 -16.40 5.39
C GLY A 137 12.96 -16.98 6.44
N TRP A 138 12.26 -16.12 7.18
CA TRP A 138 11.35 -16.55 8.24
C TRP A 138 9.91 -16.78 7.76
N GLY A 139 9.61 -16.41 6.51
CA GLY A 139 8.33 -16.69 5.87
C GLY A 139 8.22 -18.11 5.34
N ARG A 140 7.09 -18.38 4.67
CA ARG A 140 6.76 -19.73 4.20
C ARG A 140 7.59 -20.14 2.96
N PRO A 141 8.12 -21.39 2.89
CA PRO A 141 8.98 -21.81 1.79
C PRO A 141 8.38 -21.69 0.38
N GLU A 142 7.06 -21.82 0.24
CA GLU A 142 6.38 -21.68 -1.05
C GLU A 142 6.44 -20.28 -1.66
N LEU A 143 6.86 -19.28 -0.88
CA LEU A 143 6.97 -17.87 -1.29
C LEU A 143 8.40 -17.50 -1.74
N TYR A 144 9.36 -18.38 -1.48
CA TYR A 144 10.77 -18.14 -1.77
C TYR A 144 10.99 -18.06 -3.28
N GLY A 145 11.74 -17.06 -3.74
CA GLY A 145 12.00 -16.89 -5.17
C GLY A 145 10.77 -16.58 -6.02
N THR A 146 9.66 -16.14 -5.42
CA THR A 146 8.47 -15.69 -6.17
C THR A 146 8.25 -14.18 -6.02
N LYS A 147 7.31 -13.64 -6.80
CA LYS A 147 6.78 -12.28 -6.67
C LYS A 147 5.67 -12.20 -5.62
N TRP A 148 5.43 -11.02 -5.02
CA TRP A 148 4.43 -10.85 -3.95
C TRP A 148 3.06 -10.30 -4.39
N GLY A 149 2.91 -9.80 -5.62
CA GLY A 149 1.62 -9.23 -6.08
C GLY A 149 0.52 -10.27 -6.32
N GLU A 150 0.91 -11.56 -6.23
CA GLU A 150 0.10 -12.76 -6.36
C GLU A 150 -0.75 -12.83 -7.64
N LYS A 151 -0.35 -12.13 -8.69
CA LYS A 151 -1.10 -12.06 -9.96
C LYS A 151 -1.38 -13.47 -10.52
N GLY A 152 -2.65 -13.72 -10.84
CA GLY A 152 -3.11 -15.01 -11.35
C GLY A 152 -3.30 -16.09 -10.28
N LYS A 153 -3.24 -15.74 -8.98
CA LYS A 153 -3.50 -16.67 -7.87
C LYS A 153 -4.94 -16.62 -7.36
N GLY A 154 -5.80 -15.86 -8.02
CA GLY A 154 -7.23 -15.78 -7.75
C GLY A 154 -7.58 -14.67 -6.76
N PHE A 155 -8.89 -14.36 -6.68
CA PHE A 155 -9.40 -13.18 -5.97
C PHE A 155 -8.82 -13.04 -4.55
N PHE A 156 -8.93 -14.09 -3.73
CA PHE A 156 -8.55 -14.04 -2.31
C PHE A 156 -7.10 -13.59 -2.10
N LYS A 157 -6.13 -14.20 -2.81
CA LYS A 157 -4.70 -13.85 -2.63
C LYS A 157 -4.38 -12.49 -3.24
N GLU A 158 -4.98 -12.18 -4.39
CA GLU A 158 -4.67 -10.95 -5.11
C GLU A 158 -5.26 -9.70 -4.44
N SER A 159 -6.46 -9.79 -3.87
CA SER A 159 -7.16 -8.68 -3.22
C SER A 159 -6.49 -8.25 -1.91
N GLN A 160 -5.88 -9.19 -1.19
CA GLN A 160 -5.16 -8.93 0.05
C GLN A 160 -3.94 -8.02 -0.14
N CYS A 161 -3.39 -7.94 -1.35
CA CYS A 161 -2.29 -7.02 -1.67
C CYS A 161 -2.68 -5.54 -1.47
N GLY A 162 -3.97 -5.19 -1.47
CA GLY A 162 -4.45 -3.82 -1.36
C GLY A 162 -3.95 -3.06 -0.13
N ILE A 163 -3.85 -3.72 1.03
CA ILE A 163 -3.32 -3.10 2.26
C ILE A 163 -1.86 -2.69 2.10
N ASN A 164 -1.02 -3.53 1.48
CA ASN A 164 0.40 -3.26 1.30
C ASN A 164 0.65 -2.25 0.19
N ILE A 165 -0.16 -2.25 -0.86
CA ILE A 165 -0.14 -1.19 -1.87
C ILE A 165 -0.47 0.16 -1.23
N SER A 166 -1.43 0.22 -0.30
CA SER A 166 -1.71 1.46 0.42
C SER A 166 -0.55 1.93 1.30
N ASN A 167 0.13 1.00 1.99
CA ASN A 167 1.33 1.29 2.77
C ASN A 167 2.45 1.83 1.86
N ILE A 168 2.65 1.23 0.68
CA ILE A 168 3.61 1.64 -0.34
C ILE A 168 3.31 3.05 -0.85
N VAL A 169 2.07 3.31 -1.27
CA VAL A 169 1.64 4.60 -1.81
C VAL A 169 1.81 5.71 -0.77
N LEU A 170 1.33 5.50 0.46
CA LEU A 170 1.46 6.48 1.53
C LEU A 170 2.95 6.77 1.81
N SER A 171 3.77 5.73 1.93
CA SER A 171 5.21 5.89 2.17
C SER A 171 5.90 6.62 1.03
N ALA A 172 5.53 6.32 -0.23
CA ALA A 172 6.09 7.00 -1.39
C ALA A 172 5.75 8.49 -1.41
N LEU A 173 4.51 8.86 -1.05
CA LEU A 173 4.10 10.26 -0.90
C LEU A 173 4.86 10.95 0.22
N LEU A 174 5.03 10.28 1.36
CA LEU A 174 5.74 10.85 2.50
C LEU A 174 7.23 11.09 2.19
N LEU A 175 7.83 10.17 1.42
CA LEU A 175 9.23 10.18 1.05
C LEU A 175 9.48 10.86 -0.31
N ARG A 176 8.49 11.53 -0.91
CA ARG A 176 8.54 12.00 -2.32
C ARG A 176 9.84 12.69 -2.70
N ARG A 177 10.38 13.54 -1.83
CA ARG A 177 11.62 14.32 -2.06
C ARG A 177 12.90 13.47 -2.07
N ASN A 178 12.83 12.25 -1.54
CA ASN A 178 13.93 11.31 -1.43
C ASN A 178 13.83 10.19 -2.48
N LEU A 179 12.78 10.18 -3.31
CA LEU A 179 12.59 9.17 -4.36
C LEU A 179 13.06 9.66 -5.72
N ASP A 180 13.82 8.81 -6.39
CA ASP A 180 14.11 8.95 -7.81
C ASP A 180 12.88 8.67 -8.68
N ASN A 181 12.97 9.07 -9.96
CA ASN A 181 11.88 8.91 -10.92
C ASN A 181 11.59 7.43 -11.26
N GLU A 182 12.59 6.56 -11.15
CA GLU A 182 12.45 5.12 -11.38
C GLU A 182 11.51 4.52 -10.32
N THR A 183 11.82 4.74 -9.05
CA THR A 183 11.05 4.26 -7.90
C THR A 183 9.63 4.82 -7.93
N TRP A 184 9.49 6.12 -8.21
CA TRP A 184 8.18 6.75 -8.37
C TRP A 184 7.35 6.10 -9.50
N GLY A 185 7.99 5.82 -10.63
CA GLY A 185 7.38 5.11 -11.75
C GLY A 185 7.02 3.66 -11.44
N MET A 186 7.85 2.94 -10.66
CA MET A 186 7.53 1.58 -10.23
C MET A 186 6.31 1.56 -9.31
N VAL A 187 6.17 2.51 -8.39
CA VAL A 187 4.94 2.66 -7.59
C VAL A 187 3.74 2.93 -8.50
N ALA A 188 3.89 3.77 -9.53
CA ALA A 188 2.84 4.00 -10.52
C ALA A 188 2.40 2.71 -11.25
N ASN A 189 3.36 1.84 -11.59
CA ASN A 189 3.08 0.54 -12.22
C ASN A 189 2.29 -0.40 -11.29
N ILE A 190 2.65 -0.47 -10.00
CA ILE A 190 1.95 -1.28 -9.01
C ILE A 190 0.49 -0.81 -8.89
N CYS A 191 0.29 0.51 -8.75
CA CYS A 191 -1.05 1.10 -8.68
C CYS A 191 -1.87 0.79 -9.93
N ALA A 192 -1.27 0.95 -11.12
CA ALA A 192 -1.95 0.70 -12.38
C ALA A 192 -2.34 -0.79 -12.53
N ASP A 193 -1.44 -1.71 -12.21
CA ASP A 193 -1.73 -3.15 -12.26
C ASP A 193 -2.88 -3.53 -11.32
N TYR A 194 -2.91 -2.99 -10.11
CA TYR A 194 -4.00 -3.24 -9.18
C TYR A 194 -5.34 -2.67 -9.67
N LEU A 195 -5.34 -1.45 -10.20
CA LEU A 195 -6.52 -0.80 -10.75
C LEU A 195 -7.06 -1.47 -12.01
N GLU A 196 -6.20 -2.00 -12.88
CA GLU A 196 -6.66 -2.76 -14.05
C GLU A 196 -7.26 -4.12 -13.65
N ARG A 197 -6.78 -4.75 -12.56
CA ARG A 197 -7.36 -6.00 -12.04
C ARG A 197 -8.69 -5.81 -11.32
N PHE A 198 -8.78 -4.79 -10.46
CA PHE A 198 -9.88 -4.64 -9.51
C PHE A 198 -10.77 -3.41 -9.76
N GLY A 199 -10.28 -2.43 -10.52
CA GLY A 199 -10.95 -1.13 -10.68
C GLY A 199 -12.29 -1.18 -11.40
N SER A 200 -12.58 -2.25 -12.15
CA SER A 200 -13.89 -2.53 -12.75
C SER A 200 -14.62 -3.72 -12.10
N MET A 201 -13.96 -4.42 -11.17
CA MET A 201 -14.54 -5.58 -10.49
C MET A 201 -15.61 -5.12 -9.50
N SER A 202 -16.70 -5.88 -9.38
CA SER A 202 -17.71 -5.65 -8.34
C SER A 202 -17.23 -6.19 -6.99
N PRO A 203 -17.60 -5.52 -5.88
CA PRO A 203 -17.36 -6.03 -4.52
C PRO A 203 -17.93 -7.43 -4.34
N LYS A 204 -17.33 -8.22 -3.45
CA LYS A 204 -17.78 -9.58 -3.16
C LYS A 204 -18.81 -9.59 -2.04
N SER A 205 -19.73 -10.55 -2.12
CA SER A 205 -20.76 -10.81 -1.12
C SER A 205 -20.41 -12.12 -0.40
N GLY A 206 -20.59 -12.15 0.91
CA GLY A 206 -20.34 -13.31 1.75
C GLY A 206 -20.32 -12.89 3.22
N VAL A 207 -21.05 -13.64 4.05
CA VAL A 207 -21.30 -13.27 5.46
C VAL A 207 -20.81 -14.35 6.43
N TYR A 208 -20.95 -15.62 6.06
CA TYR A 208 -20.67 -16.77 6.91
C TYR A 208 -19.28 -17.36 6.68
N ASN A 209 -18.70 -17.95 7.73
CA ASN A 209 -17.39 -18.62 7.83
C ASN A 209 -16.16 -17.77 7.49
N ASN A 210 -16.23 -17.00 6.42
CA ASN A 210 -15.19 -16.09 5.93
C ASN A 210 -15.88 -14.91 5.22
N THR A 211 -16.42 -13.99 6.03
CA THR A 211 -17.05 -12.76 5.56
C THR A 211 -16.21 -12.06 4.49
N GLN A 212 -16.87 -11.45 3.51
CA GLN A 212 -16.22 -10.59 2.52
C GLN A 212 -16.03 -9.15 3.01
N MET A 213 -16.39 -8.84 4.27
CA MET A 213 -16.13 -7.53 4.88
C MET A 213 -14.64 -7.20 4.84
N GLU A 214 -13.79 -8.14 5.23
CA GLU A 214 -12.35 -7.93 5.35
C GLU A 214 -11.69 -7.76 3.96
N GLU A 215 -11.95 -8.67 3.02
CA GLU A 215 -11.39 -8.56 1.67
C GLU A 215 -11.95 -7.35 0.91
N ASN A 216 -13.22 -6.97 1.13
CA ASN A 216 -13.75 -5.74 0.55
C ASN A 216 -13.05 -4.50 1.13
N ALA A 217 -12.78 -4.47 2.44
CA ALA A 217 -12.05 -3.37 3.08
C ALA A 217 -10.62 -3.24 2.54
N TRP A 218 -9.87 -4.34 2.47
CA TRP A 218 -8.51 -4.35 1.94
C TRP A 218 -8.47 -3.96 0.46
N THR A 219 -9.43 -4.44 -0.33
CA THR A 219 -9.55 -4.07 -1.75
C THR A 219 -9.87 -2.60 -1.91
N ALA A 220 -10.85 -2.08 -1.15
CA ALA A 220 -11.23 -0.68 -1.17
C ALA A 220 -10.04 0.23 -0.84
N LEU A 221 -9.24 -0.16 0.16
CA LEU A 221 -8.05 0.59 0.57
C LEU A 221 -6.99 0.62 -0.56
N GLY A 222 -6.72 -0.53 -1.19
CA GLY A 222 -5.79 -0.61 -2.33
C GLY A 222 -6.27 0.19 -3.55
N LEU A 223 -7.55 0.10 -3.90
CA LEU A 223 -8.17 0.89 -4.98
C LEU A 223 -8.06 2.39 -4.69
N THR A 224 -8.41 2.80 -3.47
CA THR A 224 -8.38 4.19 -3.02
C THR A 224 -6.98 4.78 -3.13
N ALA A 225 -6.00 4.11 -2.53
CA ALA A 225 -4.60 4.54 -2.61
C ALA A 225 -4.11 4.63 -4.07
N SER A 226 -4.41 3.61 -4.88
CA SER A 226 -3.94 3.54 -6.25
C SER A 226 -4.54 4.63 -7.14
N HIS A 227 -5.86 4.89 -7.05
CA HIS A 227 -6.49 5.91 -7.91
C HIS A 227 -6.11 7.32 -7.46
N LEU A 228 -5.89 7.56 -6.16
CA LEU A 228 -5.38 8.83 -5.66
C LEU A 228 -3.93 9.06 -6.12
N PHE A 229 -3.11 8.00 -6.13
CA PHE A 229 -1.76 8.08 -6.67
C PHE A 229 -1.77 8.35 -8.17
N LEU A 230 -2.68 7.75 -8.94
CA LEU A 230 -2.88 7.96 -10.38
C LEU A 230 -4.00 8.95 -10.69
N SER A 231 -4.16 10.00 -9.87
CA SER A 231 -5.31 10.92 -9.94
C SER A 231 -5.45 11.70 -11.24
N ARG A 232 -4.40 11.77 -12.07
CA ARG A 232 -4.43 12.41 -13.38
C ARG A 232 -4.69 11.43 -14.52
N HIS A 233 -4.89 10.15 -14.22
CA HIS A 233 -5.24 9.16 -15.23
C HIS A 233 -6.66 9.41 -15.76
N TYR A 234 -6.89 9.18 -17.05
CA TYR A 234 -8.21 9.42 -17.67
C TYR A 234 -9.33 8.53 -17.08
N LYS A 235 -8.97 7.37 -16.51
CA LYS A 235 -9.90 6.49 -15.77
C LYS A 235 -10.05 6.84 -14.28
N ALA A 236 -9.37 7.86 -13.74
CA ALA A 236 -9.34 8.11 -12.29
C ALA A 236 -10.73 8.26 -11.67
N ARG A 237 -11.64 9.00 -12.32
CA ARG A 237 -13.03 9.15 -11.86
C ARG A 237 -13.81 7.82 -11.88
N PHE A 238 -13.58 6.98 -12.89
CA PHE A 238 -14.22 5.67 -12.95
C PHE A 238 -13.76 4.78 -11.80
N TRP A 239 -12.45 4.78 -11.50
CA TRP A 239 -11.89 4.03 -10.38
C TRP A 239 -12.34 4.57 -9.02
N GLU A 240 -12.44 5.89 -8.86
CA GLU A 240 -12.97 6.52 -7.65
C GLU A 240 -14.41 6.04 -7.36
N GLU A 241 -15.28 6.09 -8.36
CA GLU A 241 -16.67 5.63 -8.23
C GLU A 241 -16.77 4.16 -7.82
N ASN A 242 -15.88 3.31 -8.35
CA ASN A 242 -15.85 1.91 -7.95
C ASN A 242 -15.23 1.73 -6.55
N ALA A 243 -14.16 2.45 -6.21
CA ALA A 243 -13.54 2.42 -4.88
C ALA A 243 -14.53 2.83 -3.79
N LYS A 244 -15.34 3.87 -4.02
CA LYS A 244 -16.45 4.26 -3.12
C LYS A 244 -17.47 3.15 -2.94
N ARG A 245 -17.81 2.43 -4.02
CA ARG A 245 -18.72 1.28 -3.94
C ARG A 245 -18.12 0.13 -3.14
N TRP A 246 -16.84 -0.19 -3.35
CA TRP A 246 -16.12 -1.18 -2.54
C TRP A 246 -16.11 -0.80 -1.06
N MET A 247 -15.82 0.45 -0.74
CA MET A 247 -15.85 0.98 0.63
C MET A 247 -17.24 0.88 1.25
N PHE A 248 -18.29 1.22 0.50
CA PHE A 248 -19.67 1.08 0.96
C PHE A 248 -20.02 -0.40 1.24
N CYS A 249 -19.65 -1.31 0.34
CA CYS A 249 -19.93 -2.74 0.45
C CYS A 249 -19.02 -3.48 1.45
N THR A 250 -18.20 -2.77 2.24
CA THR A 250 -17.44 -3.37 3.34
C THR A 250 -18.36 -3.83 4.46
N ALA A 251 -19.39 -3.04 4.79
CA ALA A 251 -20.33 -3.35 5.87
C ALA A 251 -21.76 -3.10 5.38
N THR A 252 -22.32 -4.11 4.71
CA THR A 252 -23.70 -4.06 4.20
C THR A 252 -24.53 -5.24 4.68
N VAL A 253 -25.80 -4.95 4.96
CA VAL A 253 -26.83 -5.89 5.43
C VAL A 253 -27.95 -6.07 4.40
N PRO A 254 -28.76 -7.13 4.49
CA PRO A 254 -29.91 -7.33 3.58
C PRO A 254 -30.86 -6.13 3.48
N GLU A 255 -31.06 -5.40 4.58
CA GLU A 255 -31.93 -4.23 4.69
C GLU A 255 -31.50 -3.08 3.77
N ASP A 256 -30.19 -2.97 3.47
CA ASP A 256 -29.67 -1.94 2.56
C ASP A 256 -30.24 -2.04 1.14
N MET A 257 -30.71 -3.22 0.73
CA MET A 257 -31.39 -3.40 -0.57
C MET A 257 -32.73 -2.66 -0.67
N TYR A 258 -33.30 -2.25 0.45
CA TYR A 258 -34.58 -1.55 0.51
C TYR A 258 -34.42 -0.08 0.91
N SER A 259 -33.22 0.33 1.30
CA SER A 259 -32.92 1.68 1.74
C SER A 259 -32.85 2.66 0.56
N SER A 260 -33.72 3.67 0.59
CA SER A 260 -33.71 4.82 -0.31
C SER A 260 -32.84 5.98 0.20
N THR A 261 -32.11 5.79 1.30
CA THR A 261 -31.21 6.80 1.85
C THR A 261 -30.18 7.21 0.82
N LEU A 262 -30.07 8.52 0.56
CA LEU A 262 -29.14 9.08 -0.41
C LEU A 262 -27.75 9.22 0.20
N ILE A 263 -26.74 8.70 -0.50
CA ILE A 263 -25.32 8.80 -0.17
C ILE A 263 -24.63 9.46 -1.37
N GLU A 264 -24.27 10.72 -1.20
CA GLU A 264 -23.86 11.62 -2.29
C GLU A 264 -24.93 11.67 -3.40
N THR A 265 -24.77 10.86 -4.45
CA THR A 265 -25.62 10.85 -5.65
C THR A 265 -26.34 9.53 -5.87
N LYS A 266 -26.11 8.52 -5.03
CA LYS A 266 -26.68 7.17 -5.16
C LYS A 266 -27.40 6.78 -3.88
N THR A 267 -28.46 5.99 -3.99
CA THR A 267 -29.11 5.37 -2.82
C THR A 267 -28.26 4.23 -2.26
N ALA A 268 -28.41 3.92 -0.98
CA ALA A 268 -27.82 2.73 -0.35
C ALA A 268 -28.14 1.46 -1.16
N ARG A 269 -29.39 1.30 -1.60
CA ARG A 269 -29.80 0.22 -2.52
C ARG A 269 -28.97 0.14 -3.81
N GLN A 270 -28.73 1.29 -4.44
CA GLN A 270 -27.95 1.37 -5.69
C GLN A 270 -26.45 1.09 -5.49
N LEU A 271 -25.90 1.33 -4.30
CA LEU A 271 -24.52 1.03 -3.96
C LEU A 271 -24.34 -0.44 -3.56
N CYS A 272 -25.19 -0.94 -2.65
CA CYS A 272 -25.22 -2.32 -2.17
C CYS A 272 -25.37 -3.33 -3.32
N LYS A 273 -26.39 -3.15 -4.18
CA LYS A 273 -26.71 -4.08 -5.30
C LYS A 273 -26.72 -5.57 -4.91
N GLY A 274 -27.24 -5.90 -3.72
CA GLY A 274 -27.29 -7.28 -3.23
C GLY A 274 -25.94 -7.83 -2.74
N THR A 275 -24.99 -6.95 -2.43
CA THR A 275 -23.73 -7.31 -1.77
C THR A 275 -23.94 -7.22 -0.27
N PHE A 276 -23.68 -8.32 0.45
CA PHE A 276 -23.84 -8.41 1.90
C PHE A 276 -22.55 -8.96 2.50
N THR A 277 -22.10 -8.31 3.57
CA THR A 277 -20.85 -8.67 4.24
C THR A 277 -21.01 -8.79 5.75
N THR A 278 -22.11 -8.30 6.31
CA THR A 278 -22.44 -8.42 7.72
C THR A 278 -23.77 -9.13 7.89
N LEU A 279 -23.97 -9.73 9.07
CA LEU A 279 -25.26 -10.23 9.52
C LEU A 279 -26.23 -9.05 9.76
N PRO A 280 -27.56 -9.28 9.83
CA PRO A 280 -28.53 -8.20 10.06
C PRO A 280 -28.30 -7.39 11.35
N ASP A 281 -27.66 -7.99 12.36
CA ASP A 281 -27.25 -7.35 13.61
C ASP A 281 -25.84 -6.72 13.54
N LEU A 282 -25.29 -6.59 12.33
CA LEU A 282 -23.96 -6.10 11.99
C LEU A 282 -22.79 -6.98 12.45
N MET A 283 -23.02 -8.15 13.06
CA MET A 283 -21.94 -9.08 13.38
C MET A 283 -21.30 -9.65 12.10
N THR A 284 -20.07 -10.15 12.24
CA THR A 284 -19.40 -10.89 11.17
C THR A 284 -18.89 -12.24 11.65
N GLU A 285 -18.91 -13.23 10.76
CA GLU A 285 -18.22 -14.49 10.94
C GLU A 285 -16.98 -14.52 10.05
N ASN A 286 -15.80 -14.51 10.65
CA ASN A 286 -14.53 -14.57 9.93
C ASN A 286 -13.63 -15.67 10.50
N HIS A 287 -13.03 -16.47 9.61
CA HIS A 287 -12.17 -17.59 9.97
C HIS A 287 -12.77 -18.52 11.05
N GLY A 288 -14.08 -18.72 11.04
CA GLY A 288 -14.82 -19.53 12.03
C GLY A 288 -15.02 -18.88 13.41
N PHE A 289 -14.76 -17.58 13.55
CA PHE A 289 -15.02 -16.80 14.76
C PHE A 289 -16.08 -15.72 14.51
N VAL A 290 -16.87 -15.40 15.54
CA VAL A 290 -17.81 -14.28 15.51
C VAL A 290 -17.12 -13.03 16.05
N HIS A 291 -17.15 -11.95 15.28
CA HIS A 291 -16.64 -10.64 15.66
C HIS A 291 -17.82 -9.69 15.90
N PRO A 292 -17.94 -9.10 17.11
CA PRO A 292 -18.86 -7.99 17.32
C PRO A 292 -18.32 -6.75 16.59
N SER A 293 -19.19 -6.08 15.82
CA SER A 293 -18.88 -4.87 15.05
C SER A 293 -19.29 -3.60 15.79
#